data_AF-J3I6A4-F1
#
_entry.id   AF-J3I6A4-F1
#
_cell.length_a   1.000
_cell.length_b   1.000
_cell.length_c   1.000
_cell.angle_alpha   90.00
_cell.angle_beta   90.00
_cell.angle_gamma   90.00
#
_symmetry.space_group_name_H-M   'P 1'
#
loop_
_entity.id
_entity.type
_entity.pdbx_description
1 polymer ?
#
loop_
_entity_poly.entity_id
_entity_poly.type
_entity_poly.pdbx_seq_one_letter_code
_entity_poly.pdbx_strand_id
1 'polypeptide(L)'
;MQTNDNGEAISLPIASLYKHWITADAVKARMLLETHAAEDMPPQLVAEAQKWSQVQTMAVFYGLFYVVIEGYRELGLKDESIDALLEAHDYESRLRRFRNAVFHYQEDPFDRRLIEFLDAKDSEHWGKALYEAFEKFFAKVLPIRQTVERLRNLEADKA
;
A
#
# COMPACT_ATOMS: atom_id res chain seq x y z
N MET A 1 -8.84 22.08 10.15
CA MET A 1 -9.76 20.97 9.82
C MET A 1 -10.01 21.03 8.33
N GLN A 2 -9.45 20.09 7.55
CA GLN A 2 -9.62 20.06 6.10
C GLN A 2 -10.99 19.45 5.78
N THR A 3 -11.71 19.98 4.80
CA THR A 3 -13.11 19.62 4.47
C THR A 3 -13.20 19.02 3.06
N ASN A 4 -14.08 18.06 2.78
CA ASN A 4 -14.35 17.42 1.47
C ASN A 4 -15.18 18.32 0.52
N ASP A 5 -15.56 17.82 -0.68
CA ASP A 5 -16.33 18.52 -1.74
C ASP A 5 -17.67 19.13 -1.29
N ASN A 6 -18.17 18.76 -0.10
CA ASN A 6 -19.39 19.30 0.49
C ASN A 6 -19.14 20.28 1.66
N GLY A 7 -17.87 20.62 1.96
CA GLY A 7 -17.53 21.43 3.13
C GLY A 7 -17.54 20.66 4.46
N GLU A 8 -17.65 19.33 4.44
CA GLU A 8 -17.59 18.51 5.65
C GLU A 8 -16.15 18.19 6.00
N ALA A 9 -15.76 18.31 7.27
CA ALA A 9 -14.44 17.87 7.73
C ALA A 9 -14.12 16.46 7.23
N ILE A 10 -12.90 16.21 6.72
CA ILE A 10 -12.40 14.85 6.48
C ILE A 10 -12.65 14.08 7.77
N SER A 11 -13.41 13.01 7.66
CA SER A 11 -13.69 12.20 8.83
C SER A 11 -12.36 11.65 9.37
N LEU A 12 -12.14 11.79 10.67
CA LEU A 12 -10.94 11.28 11.33
C LEU A 12 -10.63 9.81 10.95
N PRO A 13 -11.64 8.93 10.76
CA PRO A 13 -11.40 7.59 10.24
C PRO A 13 -10.78 7.51 8.84
N ILE A 14 -11.24 8.33 7.88
CA ILE A 14 -10.66 8.37 6.52
C ILE A 14 -9.21 8.89 6.57
N ALA A 15 -8.93 9.90 7.38
CA ALA A 15 -7.57 10.39 7.58
C ALA A 15 -6.65 9.32 8.19
N SER A 16 -7.16 8.52 9.14
CA SER A 16 -6.43 7.39 9.71
C SER A 16 -6.15 6.31 8.67
N LEU A 17 -7.14 5.96 7.85
CA LEU A 17 -6.97 4.99 6.78
C LEU A 17 -5.94 5.46 5.74
N TYR A 18 -5.98 6.74 5.35
CA TYR A 18 -5.02 7.32 4.42
C TYR A 18 -3.59 7.34 4.99
N LYS A 19 -3.42 7.53 6.31
CA LYS A 19 -2.10 7.39 6.95
C LYS A 19 -1.52 5.98 6.75
N HIS A 20 -2.34 4.94 6.89
CA HIS A 20 -1.89 3.57 6.61
C HIS A 20 -1.53 3.39 5.14
N TRP A 21 -2.32 3.96 4.23
CA TRP A 21 -2.03 3.96 2.79
C TRP A 21 -0.69 4.62 2.46
N ILE A 22 -0.42 5.84 2.92
CA ILE A 22 0.87 6.52 2.69
C ILE A 22 2.03 5.69 3.27
N THR A 23 1.83 5.04 4.41
CA THR A 23 2.86 4.19 5.01
C THR A 23 3.19 3.00 4.11
N ALA A 24 2.18 2.34 3.53
CA ALA A 24 2.40 1.28 2.56
C ALA A 24 3.06 1.79 1.27
N ASP A 25 2.58 2.91 0.72
CA ASP A 25 3.13 3.54 -0.49
C ASP A 25 4.61 3.93 -0.33
N ALA A 26 4.99 4.50 0.82
CA ALA A 26 6.38 4.84 1.11
C ALA A 26 7.31 3.60 1.09
N VAL A 27 6.83 2.45 1.57
CA VAL A 27 7.57 1.19 1.49
C VAL A 27 7.62 0.65 0.07
N LYS A 28 6.53 0.78 -0.71
CA LYS A 28 6.53 0.43 -2.13
C LYS A 28 7.58 1.23 -2.91
N ALA A 29 7.68 2.54 -2.67
CA ALA A 29 8.68 3.40 -3.31
C ALA A 29 10.12 2.94 -3.00
N ARG A 30 10.37 2.38 -1.80
CA ARG A 30 11.67 1.83 -1.42
C ARG A 30 12.11 0.64 -2.28
N MET A 31 11.17 -0.10 -2.88
CA MET A 31 11.50 -1.23 -3.76
C MET A 31 12.30 -0.82 -5.00
N LEU A 32 12.20 0.45 -5.40
CA LEU A 32 12.90 1.02 -6.56
C LEU A 32 14.32 1.50 -6.22
N LEU A 33 14.70 1.52 -4.93
CA LEU A 33 16.00 2.01 -4.50
C LEU A 33 17.01 0.86 -4.42
N GLU A 34 18.23 1.15 -4.84
CA GLU A 34 19.36 0.24 -4.66
C GLU A 34 19.80 0.20 -3.19
N THR A 35 20.26 -0.98 -2.77
CA THR A 35 20.88 -1.18 -1.48
C THR A 35 22.33 -0.73 -1.54
N HIS A 36 22.80 -0.11 -0.46
CA HIS A 36 24.21 0.20 -0.33
C HIS A 36 24.95 -1.10 0.00
N ALA A 37 25.84 -1.52 -0.90
CA ALA A 37 26.79 -2.58 -0.63
C ALA A 37 28.03 -2.02 0.10
N ALA A 38 28.68 -2.85 0.91
CA ALA A 38 30.02 -2.54 1.41
C ALA A 38 31.03 -2.52 0.25
N GLU A 39 32.03 -1.65 0.32
CA GLU A 39 32.99 -1.39 -0.78
C GLU A 39 33.72 -2.67 -1.27
N ASP A 40 33.95 -3.65 -0.39
CA ASP A 40 34.69 -4.87 -0.69
C ASP A 40 33.80 -6.10 -0.97
N MET A 41 32.49 -5.91 -1.17
CA MET A 41 31.56 -7.04 -1.37
C MET A 41 31.66 -7.62 -2.80
N PRO A 42 31.77 -8.95 -2.96
CA PRO A 42 31.72 -9.60 -4.27
C PRO A 42 30.45 -9.22 -5.06
N PRO A 43 30.54 -8.91 -6.37
CA PRO A 43 29.39 -8.46 -7.16
C PRO A 43 28.18 -9.41 -7.15
N GLN A 44 28.44 -10.72 -7.06
CA GLN A 44 27.38 -11.74 -6.97
C GLN A 44 26.58 -11.61 -5.67
N LEU A 45 27.28 -11.38 -4.55
CA LEU A 45 26.64 -11.18 -3.25
C LEU A 45 25.88 -9.85 -3.19
N VAL A 46 26.38 -8.80 -3.86
CA VAL A 46 25.64 -7.53 -4.01
C VAL A 46 24.34 -7.75 -4.77
N ALA A 47 24.38 -8.47 -5.89
CA ALA A 47 23.19 -8.75 -6.68
C ALA A 47 22.16 -9.63 -5.92
N GLU A 48 22.63 -10.61 -5.14
CA GLU A 48 21.76 -11.40 -4.27
C GLU A 48 21.16 -10.56 -3.15
N ALA A 49 21.96 -9.75 -2.45
CA ALA A 49 21.48 -8.85 -1.40
C ALA A 49 20.43 -7.87 -1.92
N GLN A 50 20.63 -7.33 -3.13
CA GLN A 50 19.67 -6.46 -3.79
C GLN A 50 18.33 -7.16 -4.02
N LYS A 51 18.35 -8.37 -4.58
CA LYS A 51 17.14 -9.18 -4.81
C LYS A 51 16.42 -9.49 -3.50
N TRP A 52 17.17 -9.91 -2.47
CA TRP A 52 16.60 -10.20 -1.15
C TRP A 52 15.97 -8.96 -0.54
N SER A 53 16.63 -7.80 -0.61
CA SER A 53 16.06 -6.54 -0.14
C SER A 53 14.77 -6.17 -0.87
N GLN A 54 14.72 -6.35 -2.19
CA GLN A 54 13.50 -6.10 -2.98
C GLN A 54 12.35 -7.02 -2.56
N VAL A 55 12.61 -8.33 -2.43
CA VAL A 55 11.60 -9.32 -2.00
C VAL A 55 11.09 -9.02 -0.59
N GLN A 56 11.98 -8.70 0.36
CA GLN A 56 11.60 -8.37 1.73
C GLN A 56 10.80 -7.06 1.79
N THR A 57 11.22 -6.04 1.04
CA THR A 57 10.50 -4.77 0.97
C THR A 57 9.11 -4.96 0.37
N MET A 58 8.98 -5.77 -0.69
CA MET A 58 7.70 -6.16 -1.28
C MET A 58 6.81 -6.88 -0.27
N ALA A 59 7.37 -7.81 0.52
CA ALA A 59 6.63 -8.53 1.52
C ALA A 59 6.07 -7.60 2.61
N VAL A 60 6.88 -6.66 3.10
CA VAL A 60 6.45 -5.61 4.04
C VAL A 60 5.37 -4.72 3.41
N PHE A 61 5.55 -4.30 2.15
CA PHE A 61 4.54 -3.52 1.43
C PHE A 61 3.19 -4.23 1.39
N TYR A 62 3.14 -5.48 0.92
CA TYR A 62 1.89 -6.25 0.85
C TYR A 62 1.26 -6.45 2.23
N GLY A 63 2.08 -6.70 3.25
CA GLY A 63 1.60 -6.79 4.62
C GLY A 63 0.98 -5.49 5.14
N LEU A 64 1.59 -4.34 4.87
CA LEU A 64 1.04 -3.02 5.23
C LEU A 64 -0.19 -2.66 4.39
N PHE A 65 -0.18 -3.03 3.11
CA PHE A 65 -1.29 -2.77 2.21
C PHE A 65 -2.55 -3.53 2.64
N TYR A 66 -2.39 -4.75 3.15
CA TYR A 66 -3.50 -5.50 3.73
C TYR A 66 -4.17 -4.76 4.91
N VAL A 67 -3.42 -4.02 5.73
CA VAL A 67 -4.00 -3.20 6.82
C VAL A 67 -4.91 -2.10 6.27
N VAL A 68 -4.63 -1.59 5.06
CA VAL A 68 -5.52 -0.64 4.38
C VAL A 68 -6.82 -1.33 3.97
N ILE A 69 -6.76 -2.57 3.49
CA ILE A 69 -7.95 -3.36 3.15
C ILE A 69 -8.77 -3.64 4.42
N GLU A 70 -8.13 -4.05 5.52
CA GLU A 70 -8.79 -4.26 6.82
C GLU A 70 -9.51 -2.99 7.28
N GLY A 71 -8.81 -1.86 7.32
CA GLY A 71 -9.41 -0.59 7.73
C GLY A 71 -10.55 -0.15 6.80
N TYR A 72 -10.44 -0.39 5.49
CA TYR A 72 -11.51 -0.12 4.54
C TYR A 72 -12.79 -0.92 4.86
N ARG A 73 -12.64 -2.21 5.17
CA ARG A 73 -13.75 -3.10 5.57
C ARG A 73 -14.34 -2.70 6.92
N GLU A 74 -13.50 -2.47 7.93
CA GLU A 74 -13.91 -2.11 9.30
C GLU A 74 -14.68 -0.79 9.35
N LEU A 75 -14.30 0.17 8.51
CA LEU A 75 -14.98 1.46 8.40
C LEU A 75 -16.28 1.39 7.57
N GLY A 76 -16.61 0.24 6.98
CA GLY A 76 -17.82 0.06 6.17
C GLY A 76 -17.82 0.93 4.92
N LEU A 77 -16.64 1.28 4.39
CA LEU A 77 -16.51 2.10 3.19
C LEU A 77 -16.97 1.32 1.95
N LYS A 78 -17.35 2.07 0.91
CA LYS A 78 -17.86 1.53 -0.35
C LYS A 78 -17.27 2.27 -1.54
N ASP A 79 -16.78 1.49 -2.49
CA ASP A 79 -16.23 1.96 -3.76
C ASP A 79 -16.30 0.80 -4.76
N GLU A 80 -17.02 1.00 -5.85
CA GLU A 80 -17.35 -0.05 -6.82
C GLU A 80 -16.10 -0.76 -7.38
N SER A 81 -15.02 -0.03 -7.62
CA SER A 81 -13.79 -0.62 -8.17
C SER A 81 -13.03 -1.47 -7.14
N ILE A 82 -12.97 -0.99 -5.90
CA ILE A 82 -12.34 -1.73 -4.80
C ILE A 82 -13.18 -2.95 -4.45
N ASP A 83 -14.49 -2.78 -4.25
CA ASP A 83 -15.43 -3.84 -3.86
C ASP A 83 -15.41 -4.98 -4.90
N ALA A 84 -15.46 -4.68 -6.20
CA ALA A 84 -15.39 -5.68 -7.26
C ALA A 84 -14.09 -6.49 -7.22
N LEU A 85 -12.94 -5.86 -6.97
CA LEU A 85 -11.64 -6.55 -6.90
C LEU A 85 -11.51 -7.42 -5.66
N LEU A 86 -12.08 -6.99 -4.52
CA LEU A 86 -12.07 -7.78 -3.29
C LEU A 86 -13.04 -8.97 -3.34
N GLU A 87 -14.12 -8.88 -4.13
CA GLU A 87 -15.12 -9.96 -4.27
C GLU A 87 -14.77 -11.01 -5.34
N ALA A 88 -13.93 -10.66 -6.33
CA ALA A 88 -13.69 -11.51 -7.49
C ALA A 88 -12.97 -12.84 -7.18
N HIS A 89 -12.13 -12.89 -6.13
CA HIS A 89 -11.20 -14.00 -5.89
C HIS A 89 -10.84 -14.18 -4.41
N ASP A 90 -10.16 -15.28 -4.08
CA ASP A 90 -9.66 -15.57 -2.71
C ASP A 90 -8.36 -14.82 -2.34
N TYR A 91 -7.91 -13.87 -3.17
CA TYR A 91 -6.65 -13.15 -2.99
C TYR A 91 -6.60 -12.35 -1.69
N GLU A 92 -7.70 -11.72 -1.26
CA GLU A 92 -7.78 -11.03 0.03
C GLU A 92 -7.43 -11.98 1.19
N SER A 93 -7.98 -13.20 1.16
CA SER A 93 -7.72 -14.23 2.17
C SER A 93 -6.28 -14.76 2.12
N ARG A 94 -5.69 -14.86 0.93
CA ARG A 94 -4.27 -15.22 0.76
C ARG A 94 -3.36 -14.13 1.28
N LEU A 95 -3.64 -12.87 0.94
CA LEU A 95 -2.89 -11.70 1.37
C LEU A 95 -2.94 -11.53 2.91
N ARG A 96 -4.07 -11.81 3.55
CA ARG A 96 -4.18 -11.88 5.02
C ARG A 96 -3.20 -12.88 5.63
N ARG A 97 -3.12 -14.09 5.07
CA ARG A 97 -2.21 -15.15 5.55
C ARG A 97 -0.75 -14.79 5.29
N PHE A 98 -0.49 -14.17 4.13
CA PHE A 98 0.81 -13.62 3.78
C PHE A 98 1.26 -12.57 4.80
N ARG A 99 0.43 -11.56 5.09
CA ARG A 99 0.68 -10.53 6.12
C ARG A 99 1.03 -11.13 7.47
N ASN A 100 0.34 -12.20 7.87
CA ASN A 100 0.63 -12.88 9.13
C ASN A 100 2.01 -13.56 9.10
N ALA A 101 2.37 -14.23 8.01
CA ALA A 101 3.68 -14.85 7.88
C ALA A 101 4.83 -13.82 7.84
N VAL A 102 4.61 -12.63 7.28
CA VAL A 102 5.61 -11.55 7.23
C VAL A 102 5.89 -10.94 8.60
N PHE A 103 4.87 -10.68 9.42
CA PHE A 103 5.02 -9.93 10.67
C PHE A 103 5.04 -10.78 11.94
N HIS A 104 4.75 -12.08 11.86
CA HIS A 104 4.88 -13.00 12.99
C HIS A 104 6.08 -13.91 12.81
N TYR A 105 6.90 -14.03 13.87
CA TYR A 105 8.01 -14.97 13.91
C TYR A 105 7.55 -16.38 13.55
N GLN A 106 8.29 -17.01 12.63
CA GLN A 106 8.14 -18.40 12.24
C GLN A 106 9.43 -19.14 12.54
N GLU A 107 9.32 -20.34 13.11
CA GLU A 107 10.46 -21.23 13.31
C GLU A 107 10.96 -21.81 11.97
N ASP A 108 10.04 -22.04 11.02
CA ASP A 108 10.34 -22.47 9.66
C ASP A 108 10.63 -21.25 8.74
N PRO A 109 11.84 -21.13 8.17
CA PRO A 109 12.17 -20.05 7.24
C PRO A 109 11.47 -20.16 5.87
N PHE A 110 10.85 -21.31 5.55
CA PHE A 110 10.17 -21.57 4.27
C PHE A 110 8.65 -21.69 4.43
N ASP A 111 8.04 -20.72 5.10
CA ASP A 111 6.60 -20.70 5.32
C ASP A 111 5.83 -20.66 3.98
N ARG A 112 5.08 -21.75 3.72
CA ARG A 112 4.27 -21.90 2.50
C ARG A 112 3.27 -20.76 2.31
N ARG A 113 2.82 -20.10 3.39
CA ARG A 113 1.89 -18.95 3.32
C ARG A 113 2.52 -17.74 2.61
N LEU A 114 3.84 -17.60 2.64
CA LEU A 114 4.55 -16.56 1.90
C LEU A 114 4.48 -16.84 0.38
N ILE A 115 4.59 -18.11 0.01
CA ILE A 115 4.63 -18.54 -1.39
C ILE A 115 3.22 -18.55 -1.99
N GLU A 116 2.22 -19.01 -1.25
CA GLU A 116 0.86 -19.22 -1.77
C GLU A 116 0.15 -17.97 -2.32
N PHE A 117 0.51 -16.78 -1.84
CA PHE A 117 0.00 -15.52 -2.39
C PHE A 117 0.81 -15.11 -3.63
N LEU A 118 2.14 -15.16 -3.55
CA LEU A 118 3.03 -14.76 -4.64
C LEU A 118 2.93 -15.68 -5.87
N ASP A 119 2.65 -16.97 -5.65
CA ASP A 119 2.53 -17.99 -6.69
C ASP A 119 1.09 -18.14 -7.21
N ALA A 120 0.11 -17.50 -6.55
CA ALA A 120 -1.26 -17.51 -7.05
C ALA A 120 -1.33 -16.80 -8.40
N LYS A 121 -1.89 -17.48 -9.39
CA LYS A 121 -2.03 -16.96 -10.75
C LYS A 121 -2.67 -15.57 -10.72
N ASP A 122 -2.07 -14.61 -11.42
CA ASP A 122 -2.55 -13.23 -11.55
C ASP A 122 -2.66 -12.42 -10.23
N SER A 123 -2.10 -12.90 -9.12
CA SER A 123 -2.14 -12.17 -7.84
C SER A 123 -1.41 -10.82 -7.88
N GLU A 124 -0.31 -10.73 -8.64
CA GLU A 124 0.40 -9.47 -8.86
C GLU A 124 -0.47 -8.46 -9.61
N HIS A 125 -1.15 -8.90 -10.67
CA HIS A 125 -2.06 -8.05 -11.45
C HIS A 125 -3.23 -7.57 -10.59
N TRP A 126 -3.81 -8.46 -9.78
CA TRP A 126 -4.84 -8.10 -8.82
C TRP A 126 -4.33 -7.09 -7.78
N GLY A 127 -3.16 -7.33 -7.19
CA GLY A 127 -2.57 -6.45 -6.18
C GLY A 127 -2.29 -5.05 -6.73
N LYS A 128 -1.79 -4.97 -7.96
CA LYS A 128 -1.58 -3.70 -8.68
C LYS A 128 -2.90 -2.99 -8.97
N ALA A 129 -3.89 -3.68 -9.52
CA ALA A 129 -5.19 -3.09 -9.82
C ALA A 129 -5.89 -2.57 -8.55
N LEU A 130 -5.81 -3.32 -7.45
CA LEU A 130 -6.38 -2.93 -6.17
C LEU A 130 -5.66 -1.72 -5.59
N TYR A 131 -4.33 -1.68 -5.67
CA TYR A 131 -3.54 -0.51 -5.30
C TYR A 131 -4.01 0.73 -6.09
N GLU A 132 -4.09 0.65 -7.42
CA GLU A 132 -4.54 1.78 -8.25
C GLU A 132 -5.98 2.21 -7.93
N ALA A 133 -6.86 1.27 -7.55
CA ALA A 133 -8.21 1.59 -7.10
C ALA A 133 -8.21 2.36 -5.78
N PHE A 134 -7.39 1.96 -4.79
CA PHE A 134 -7.22 2.69 -3.54
C PHE A 134 -6.63 4.09 -3.76
N GLU A 135 -5.65 4.23 -4.65
CA GLU A 135 -5.08 5.54 -5.00
C GLU A 135 -6.17 6.50 -5.51
N LYS A 136 -7.00 6.04 -6.45
CA LYS A 136 -8.14 6.81 -6.98
C LYS A 136 -9.18 7.10 -5.92
N PHE A 137 -9.48 6.13 -5.06
CA PHE A 137 -10.39 6.30 -3.93
C PHE A 137 -9.92 7.43 -3.01
N PHE A 138 -8.66 7.42 -2.57
CA PHE A 138 -8.11 8.47 -1.72
C PHE A 138 -8.07 9.83 -2.43
N ALA A 139 -7.74 9.87 -3.72
CA ALA A 139 -7.78 11.11 -4.50
C ALA A 139 -9.18 11.71 -4.59
N LYS A 140 -10.23 10.88 -4.55
CA LYS A 140 -11.64 11.31 -4.53
C LYS A 140 -12.11 11.75 -3.14
N VAL A 141 -11.77 11.02 -2.08
CA VAL A 141 -12.31 11.29 -0.73
C VAL A 141 -11.49 12.32 0.05
N LEU A 142 -10.25 12.56 -0.33
CA LEU A 142 -9.42 13.60 0.27
C LEU A 142 -9.57 14.90 -0.54
N PRO A 143 -9.70 16.06 0.13
CA PRO A 143 -9.85 17.36 -0.50
C PRO A 143 -8.53 17.90 -1.05
N ILE A 144 -7.80 17.08 -1.79
CA ILE A 144 -6.52 17.44 -2.40
C ILE A 144 -6.74 18.59 -3.37
N ARG A 145 -7.78 18.52 -4.22
CA ARG A 145 -8.11 19.60 -5.17
C ARG A 145 -8.38 20.93 -4.47
N GLN A 146 -9.23 20.94 -3.47
CA GLN A 146 -9.57 22.17 -2.74
C GLN A 146 -8.38 22.71 -1.95
N THR A 147 -7.54 21.84 -1.42
CA THR A 147 -6.31 22.25 -0.74
C THR A 147 -5.35 22.89 -1.74
N VAL A 148 -5.17 22.29 -2.91
CA VAL A 148 -4.34 22.84 -3.99
C VAL A 148 -4.90 24.15 -4.53
N GLU A 149 -6.22 24.25 -4.73
CA GLU A 149 -6.89 25.49 -5.17
C GLU A 149 -6.79 26.60 -4.13
N ARG A 150 -6.99 26.28 -2.84
CA ARG A 150 -6.74 27.24 -1.75
C ARG A 150 -5.29 27.74 -1.75
N LEU A 151 -4.32 26.83 -1.89
CA LEU A 151 -2.91 27.21 -1.91
C LEU A 151 -2.59 28.10 -3.12
N ARG A 152 -3.10 27.78 -4.30
CA ARG A 152 -2.95 28.62 -5.51
C ARG A 152 -3.60 29.99 -5.35
N ASN A 153 -4.79 30.07 -4.76
CA ASN A 153 -5.46 31.36 -4.53
C ASN A 153 -4.70 32.20 -3.49
N LEU A 154 -4.14 31.58 -2.45
CA LEU A 154 -3.28 32.25 -1.47
C LEU A 154 -1.96 32.77 -2.05
N GLU A 155 -1.44 32.13 -3.10
CA GLU A 155 -0.27 32.62 -3.84
C GLU A 155 -0.64 33.77 -4.79
N ALA A 156 -1.81 33.69 -5.44
CA ALA A 156 -2.33 34.75 -6.32
C ALA A 156 -2.68 36.04 -5.55
N ASP A 157 -3.21 35.93 -4.32
CA ASP A 157 -3.51 37.09 -3.46
C ASP A 157 -2.25 37.77 -2.89
N LYS A 158 -1.08 37.13 -3.00
CA LYS A 158 0.22 37.65 -2.56
C LYS A 158 1.05 38.27 -3.69
N ALA A 159 0.63 38.13 -4.94
CA ALA A 159 1.29 38.66 -6.14
C ALA A 159 0.66 39.98 -6.59
#